data_AF-B8Y4P3-F1
#
_entry.id   AF-B8Y4P3-F1
#
_cell.length_a   1.000
_cell.length_b   1.000
_cell.length_c   1.000
_cell.angle_alpha   90.00
_cell.angle_beta   90.00
_cell.angle_gamma   90.00
#
_symmetry.space_group_name_H-M   'P 1'
#
loop_
_entity.id
_entity.type
_entity.pdbx_description
1 polymer ?
#
loop_
_entity_poly.entity_id
_entity_poly.type
_entity_poly.pdbx_seq_one_letter_code
_entity_poly.pdbx_strand_id
1 'polypeptide(L)'
;FPLTTIRDDVNLHKLLLDDLGVKQIAAVIGGSLGGMFVLEWAYLGKDYIRCIVPIATSSRHSAWGISWGEAQRQSIYADPKYDDGYYLFDDPPATGLGAARMAALLTYRSRNSFESRFGRNNPDPSKVQTISGRQRLRPSTPSEAHFHIHNDGHNIKRASISRQGSGSSIQVASSSSAAPPTDVADPQFHGPQKSTSTGNGGKNGESLTGGETTLPASNYFSAQSYLRYQATKFVKRFDSNCYIAMTRKLDTHDVSRGRTGTIGEALALIEQPTLVLGIESDGLFTIAEQEEIAQHVK
;
A
#
# COMPACT_ATOMS: atom_id res chain seq x y z
N PHE A 1 -0.40 -6.15 -22.03
CA PHE A 1 -0.55 -4.68 -22.06
C PHE A 1 0.72 -4.06 -22.60
N PRO A 2 0.66 -3.19 -23.64
CA PRO A 2 1.84 -2.53 -24.17
C PRO A 2 2.45 -1.59 -23.12
N LEU A 3 3.78 -1.60 -23.02
CA LEU A 3 4.49 -0.59 -22.24
C LEU A 3 4.39 0.73 -23.00
N THR A 4 3.92 1.76 -22.32
CA THR A 4 3.77 3.11 -22.86
C THR A 4 4.42 4.09 -21.89
N THR A 5 4.92 5.19 -22.42
CA THR A 5 5.59 6.25 -21.65
C THR A 5 4.63 7.39 -21.35
N ILE A 6 5.08 8.36 -20.57
CA ILE A 6 4.36 9.62 -20.34
C ILE A 6 4.21 10.39 -21.67
N ARG A 7 5.26 10.37 -22.51
CA ARG A 7 5.29 11.07 -23.81
C ARG A 7 4.34 10.44 -24.83
N ASP A 8 4.20 9.11 -24.82
CA ASP A 8 3.25 8.42 -25.70
C ASP A 8 1.82 8.89 -25.44
N ASP A 9 1.43 9.02 -24.17
CA ASP A 9 0.09 9.48 -23.80
C ASP A 9 -0.12 10.95 -24.19
N VAL A 10 0.87 11.83 -23.97
CA VAL A 10 0.78 13.24 -24.37
C VAL A 10 0.64 13.36 -25.89
N ASN A 11 1.42 12.60 -26.66
CA ASN A 11 1.34 12.60 -28.12
C ASN A 11 -0.02 12.07 -28.60
N LEU A 12 -0.53 10.99 -28.00
CA LEU A 12 -1.85 10.46 -28.32
C LEU A 12 -2.97 11.47 -28.01
N HIS A 13 -2.92 12.10 -26.83
CA HIS A 13 -3.89 13.12 -26.45
C HIS A 13 -3.82 14.35 -27.38
N LYS A 14 -2.62 14.76 -27.81
CA LYS A 14 -2.44 15.85 -28.77
C LYS A 14 -3.13 15.55 -30.11
N LEU A 15 -2.97 14.33 -30.64
CA LEU A 15 -3.64 13.90 -31.87
C LEU A 15 -5.17 14.01 -31.74
N LEU A 16 -5.72 13.59 -30.60
CA LEU A 16 -7.16 13.72 -30.33
C LEU A 16 -7.59 15.19 -30.26
N LEU A 17 -6.83 16.05 -29.59
CA LEU A 17 -7.16 17.48 -29.50
C LEU A 17 -7.08 18.18 -30.87
N ASP A 18 -6.13 17.78 -31.72
CA ASP A 18 -6.03 18.28 -33.09
C ASP A 18 -7.25 17.88 -33.94
N ASP A 19 -7.71 16.64 -33.81
CA ASP A 19 -8.93 16.14 -34.47
C ASP A 19 -10.19 16.89 -33.99
N LEU A 20 -10.26 17.19 -32.69
CA LEU A 20 -11.32 18.03 -32.12
C LEU A 20 -11.20 19.52 -32.50
N GLY A 21 -10.17 19.90 -33.27
CA GLY A 21 -9.98 21.26 -33.75
C GLY A 21 -9.41 22.25 -32.73
N VAL A 22 -8.89 21.76 -31.59
CA VAL A 22 -8.30 22.61 -30.54
C VAL A 22 -7.03 23.27 -31.06
N LYS A 23 -7.03 24.60 -31.11
CA LYS A 23 -5.88 25.39 -31.61
C LYS A 23 -4.93 25.83 -30.50
N GLN A 24 -5.43 25.95 -29.27
CA GLN A 24 -4.67 26.39 -28.12
C GLN A 24 -5.35 25.94 -26.83
N ILE A 25 -4.55 25.50 -25.87
CA ILE A 25 -4.97 25.10 -24.54
C ILE A 25 -4.69 26.25 -23.57
N ALA A 26 -5.72 26.63 -22.82
CA ALA A 26 -5.61 27.72 -21.86
C ALA A 26 -4.69 27.39 -20.68
N ALA A 27 -4.82 26.19 -20.11
CA ALA A 27 -4.03 25.72 -18.98
C ALA A 27 -3.97 24.20 -18.98
N VAL A 28 -2.83 23.62 -18.59
CA VAL A 28 -2.70 22.19 -18.28
C VAL A 28 -2.40 22.04 -16.79
N ILE A 29 -3.24 21.30 -16.08
CA ILE A 29 -3.20 21.19 -14.61
C ILE A 29 -3.21 19.73 -14.23
N GLY A 30 -2.32 19.32 -13.33
CA GLY A 30 -2.21 17.91 -12.96
C GLY A 30 -1.35 17.67 -11.73
N GLY A 31 -1.80 16.75 -10.88
CA GLY A 31 -1.08 16.32 -9.70
C GLY A 31 -0.47 14.93 -9.80
N SER A 32 0.64 14.67 -9.10
CA SER A 32 1.31 13.35 -9.10
C SER A 32 1.71 12.92 -10.52
N LEU A 33 1.26 11.74 -10.98
CA LEU A 33 1.38 11.32 -12.39
C LEU A 33 0.85 12.38 -13.37
N GLY A 34 -0.24 13.07 -13.01
CA GLY A 34 -0.79 14.18 -13.80
C GLY A 34 0.21 15.32 -13.99
N GLY A 35 1.02 15.60 -12.98
CA GLY A 35 2.07 16.63 -13.06
C GLY A 35 3.21 16.25 -14.00
N MET A 36 3.49 14.95 -14.14
CA MET A 36 4.45 14.45 -15.13
C MET A 36 3.95 14.74 -16.55
N PHE A 37 2.66 14.51 -16.82
CA PHE A 37 2.03 14.90 -18.08
C PHE A 37 2.09 16.41 -18.29
N VAL A 38 1.81 17.22 -17.27
CA VAL A 38 1.86 18.69 -17.36
C VAL A 38 3.22 19.18 -17.86
N LEU A 39 4.31 18.66 -17.30
CA LEU A 39 5.66 19.01 -17.73
C LEU A 39 5.93 18.57 -19.17
N GLU A 40 5.45 17.38 -19.57
CA GLU A 40 5.60 16.89 -20.95
C GLU A 40 4.75 17.69 -21.96
N TRP A 41 3.56 18.14 -21.58
CA TRP A 41 2.72 19.05 -22.39
C TRP A 41 3.40 20.38 -22.68
N ALA A 42 4.20 20.91 -21.73
CA ALA A 42 4.88 22.18 -21.90
C ALA A 42 5.83 22.19 -23.12
N TYR A 43 6.41 21.04 -23.46
CA TYR A 43 7.30 20.92 -24.63
C TYR A 43 6.58 21.00 -25.99
N LEU A 44 5.24 21.09 -26.02
CA LEU A 44 4.51 21.39 -27.25
C LEU A 44 4.54 22.89 -27.64
N GLY A 45 5.16 23.73 -26.79
CA GLY A 45 5.39 25.15 -27.04
C GLY A 45 4.28 26.05 -26.51
N LYS A 46 4.65 27.30 -26.19
CA LYS A 46 3.75 28.29 -25.58
C LYS A 46 2.58 28.73 -26.46
N ASP A 47 2.74 28.59 -27.78
CA ASP A 47 1.68 28.94 -28.74
C ASP A 47 0.53 27.94 -28.64
N TYR A 48 0.82 26.68 -28.30
CA TYR A 48 -0.21 25.66 -28.10
C TYR A 48 -0.65 25.56 -26.63
N ILE A 49 0.28 25.62 -25.66
CA ILE A 49 -0.02 25.56 -24.22
C ILE A 49 0.28 26.91 -23.58
N ARG A 50 -0.74 27.63 -23.10
CA ARG A 50 -0.53 28.99 -22.57
C ARG A 50 0.00 29.04 -21.14
N CYS A 51 -0.39 28.13 -20.26
CA CYS A 51 0.15 28.05 -18.90
C CYS A 51 0.07 26.62 -18.35
N ILE A 52 0.87 26.34 -17.32
CA ILE A 52 0.94 25.02 -16.70
C ILE A 52 0.91 25.11 -15.16
N VAL A 53 0.31 24.09 -14.54
CA VAL A 53 0.21 23.97 -13.08
C VAL A 53 0.55 22.53 -12.65
N PRO A 54 1.86 22.21 -12.50
CA PRO A 54 2.28 20.94 -11.92
C PRO A 54 2.10 20.94 -10.39
N ILE A 55 1.50 19.87 -9.86
CA ILE A 55 1.17 19.74 -8.43
C ILE A 55 1.79 18.46 -7.86
N ALA A 56 2.56 18.55 -6.77
CA ALA A 56 3.13 17.39 -6.06
C ALA A 56 3.65 16.30 -7.01
N THR A 57 4.64 16.64 -7.84
CA THR A 57 5.14 15.81 -8.93
C THR A 57 6.67 15.85 -8.99
N SER A 58 7.28 15.36 -10.06
CA SER A 58 8.74 15.43 -10.23
C SER A 58 9.11 15.60 -11.70
N SER A 59 10.27 16.21 -11.95
CA SER A 59 10.88 16.34 -13.28
C SER A 59 11.36 14.99 -13.83
N ARG A 60 11.65 14.04 -12.93
CA ARG A 60 12.07 12.67 -13.24
C ARG A 60 11.63 11.76 -12.11
N HIS A 61 11.19 10.54 -12.44
CA HIS A 61 10.80 9.60 -11.40
C HIS A 61 12.01 9.19 -10.56
N SER A 62 11.96 9.46 -9.25
CA SER A 62 13.07 9.23 -8.33
C SER A 62 13.29 7.74 -8.04
N ALA A 63 14.51 7.38 -7.63
CA ALA A 63 14.82 6.02 -7.20
C ALA A 63 13.90 5.55 -6.05
N TRP A 64 13.48 6.47 -5.18
CA TRP A 64 12.52 6.20 -4.11
C TRP A 64 11.13 5.84 -4.64
N GLY A 65 10.59 6.63 -5.57
CA GLY A 65 9.31 6.34 -6.22
C GLY A 65 9.34 5.02 -7.01
N ILE A 66 10.41 4.79 -7.76
CA ILE A 66 10.66 3.53 -8.48
C ILE A 66 10.67 2.34 -7.52
N SER A 67 11.34 2.46 -6.38
CA SER A 67 11.44 1.39 -5.37
C SER A 67 10.08 1.04 -4.75
N TRP A 68 9.27 2.05 -4.43
CA TRP A 68 7.89 1.82 -3.97
C TRP A 68 7.01 1.21 -5.05
N GLY A 69 7.12 1.68 -6.29
CA GLY A 69 6.41 1.11 -7.44
C GLY A 69 6.76 -0.37 -7.63
N GLU A 70 8.03 -0.73 -7.51
CA GLU A 70 8.48 -2.11 -7.61
C GLU A 70 7.94 -3.00 -6.48
N ALA A 71 8.03 -2.55 -5.22
CA ALA A 71 7.48 -3.30 -4.09
C ALA A 71 5.96 -3.55 -4.24
N GLN A 72 5.24 -2.57 -4.78
CA GLN A 72 3.81 -2.70 -5.08
C GLN A 72 3.55 -3.72 -6.20
N ARG A 73 4.34 -3.70 -7.29
CA ARG A 73 4.22 -4.70 -8.37
C ARG A 73 4.57 -6.10 -7.89
N GLN A 74 5.64 -6.26 -7.11
CA GLN A 74 6.01 -7.54 -6.51
C GLN A 74 4.91 -8.12 -5.61
N SER A 75 4.14 -7.26 -4.93
CA SER A 75 2.97 -7.70 -4.17
C SER A 75 1.91 -8.36 -5.07
N ILE A 76 1.72 -7.86 -6.29
CA ILE A 76 0.82 -8.45 -7.30
C ILE A 76 1.40 -9.74 -7.84
N TYR A 77 2.68 -9.75 -8.24
CA TYR A 77 3.36 -10.93 -8.78
C TYR A 77 3.39 -12.11 -7.80
N ALA A 78 3.47 -11.83 -6.50
CA ALA A 78 3.45 -12.86 -5.46
C ALA A 78 2.05 -13.45 -5.20
N ASP A 79 0.98 -12.86 -5.73
CA ASP A 79 -0.36 -13.44 -5.61
C ASP A 79 -0.48 -14.65 -6.55
N PRO A 80 -0.78 -15.86 -6.05
CA PRO A 80 -0.89 -17.05 -6.88
C PRO A 80 -1.94 -16.94 -8.00
N LYS A 81 -2.89 -16.02 -7.87
CA LYS A 81 -3.89 -15.75 -8.90
C LYS A 81 -3.40 -14.87 -10.04
N TYR A 82 -2.20 -14.28 -9.96
CA TYR A 82 -1.71 -13.37 -10.99
C TYR A 82 -1.53 -14.07 -12.34
N ASP A 83 -1.13 -15.36 -12.34
CA ASP A 83 -1.05 -16.19 -13.55
C ASP A 83 -0.35 -15.50 -14.73
N ASP A 84 0.80 -14.88 -14.48
CA ASP A 84 1.56 -14.09 -15.47
C ASP A 84 0.75 -13.01 -16.22
N GLY A 85 -0.32 -12.53 -15.59
CA GLY A 85 -1.26 -11.55 -16.15
C GLY A 85 -2.44 -12.15 -16.92
N TYR A 86 -2.57 -13.48 -16.97
CA TYR A 86 -3.65 -14.21 -17.65
C TYR A 86 -4.82 -14.59 -16.73
N TYR A 87 -4.88 -14.01 -15.53
CA TYR A 87 -5.97 -14.21 -14.58
C TYR A 87 -7.36 -13.89 -15.15
N LEU A 88 -8.38 -14.58 -14.65
CA LEU A 88 -9.77 -14.29 -15.00
C LEU A 88 -10.23 -13.00 -14.33
N PHE A 89 -10.99 -12.17 -15.04
CA PHE A 89 -11.53 -10.90 -14.50
C PHE A 89 -12.42 -11.10 -13.26
N ASP A 90 -13.12 -12.23 -13.18
CA ASP A 90 -13.97 -12.58 -12.03
C ASP A 90 -13.17 -13.21 -10.85
N ASP A 91 -11.90 -13.57 -11.07
CA ASP A 91 -11.01 -14.07 -10.02
C ASP A 91 -9.61 -13.43 -10.05
N PRO A 92 -9.50 -12.09 -9.90
CA PRO A 92 -8.24 -11.38 -10.02
C PRO A 92 -7.30 -11.64 -8.82
N PRO A 93 -6.00 -11.28 -8.91
CA PRO A 93 -5.04 -11.27 -7.80
C PRO A 93 -5.34 -10.18 -6.76
N ALA A 94 -6.49 -10.32 -6.12
CA ALA A 94 -7.08 -9.36 -5.19
C ALA A 94 -6.24 -9.14 -3.93
N THR A 95 -5.50 -10.16 -3.49
CA THR A 95 -4.65 -10.05 -2.29
C THR A 95 -3.43 -9.20 -2.61
N GLY A 96 -2.77 -9.49 -3.73
CA GLY A 96 -1.61 -8.76 -4.21
C GLY A 96 -1.93 -7.31 -4.57
N LEU A 97 -2.99 -7.07 -5.35
CA LEU A 97 -3.45 -5.72 -5.68
C LEU A 97 -3.91 -4.95 -4.43
N GLY A 98 -4.54 -5.64 -3.49
CA GLY A 98 -4.92 -5.07 -2.19
C GLY A 98 -3.70 -4.62 -1.38
N ALA A 99 -2.66 -5.45 -1.29
CA ALA A 99 -1.40 -5.13 -0.62
C ALA A 99 -0.68 -3.95 -1.28
N ALA A 100 -0.59 -3.95 -2.62
CA ALA A 100 -0.07 -2.84 -3.40
C ALA A 100 -0.79 -1.53 -3.05
N ARG A 101 -2.12 -1.57 -2.98
CA ARG A 101 -2.93 -0.39 -2.61
C ARG A 101 -2.69 0.07 -1.19
N MET A 102 -2.54 -0.85 -0.22
CA MET A 102 -2.25 -0.48 1.18
C MET A 102 -0.89 0.21 1.28
N ALA A 103 0.14 -0.33 0.62
CA ALA A 103 1.46 0.28 0.56
C ALA A 103 1.40 1.69 -0.05
N ALA A 104 0.73 1.84 -1.20
CA ALA A 104 0.52 3.14 -1.83
C ALA A 104 -0.22 4.15 -0.92
N LEU A 105 -1.21 3.69 -0.14
CA LEU A 105 -1.95 4.58 0.76
C LEU A 105 -1.07 5.15 1.89
N LEU A 106 -0.07 4.39 2.32
CA LEU A 106 0.90 4.83 3.34
C LEU A 106 1.85 5.88 2.76
N THR A 107 2.20 5.80 1.47
CA THR A 107 3.04 6.81 0.82
C THR A 107 2.30 8.11 0.49
N TYR A 108 0.97 8.08 0.40
CA TYR A 108 0.15 9.27 0.07
C TYR A 108 -0.29 10.07 1.29
N ARG A 109 0.18 9.73 2.49
CA ARG A 109 -0.16 10.42 3.74
C ARG A 109 1.08 10.54 4.61
N SER A 110 1.08 11.52 5.51
CA SER A 110 2.13 11.66 6.49
C SER A 110 1.94 10.71 7.68
N ARG A 111 3.06 10.34 8.32
CA ARG A 111 3.07 9.58 9.59
C ARG A 111 2.14 10.21 10.62
N ASN A 112 2.26 11.52 10.85
CA ASN A 112 1.49 12.24 11.86
C ASN A 112 -0.02 12.24 11.53
N SER A 113 -0.40 12.27 10.26
CA SER A 113 -1.80 12.14 9.84
C SER A 113 -2.38 10.77 10.24
N PHE A 114 -1.61 9.68 10.08
CA PHE A 114 -2.04 8.35 10.52
C PHE A 114 -2.09 8.23 12.05
N GLU A 115 -1.09 8.75 12.75
CA GLU A 115 -1.05 8.73 14.22
C GLU A 115 -2.26 9.46 14.82
N SER A 116 -2.50 10.70 14.39
CA SER A 116 -3.62 11.52 14.87
C SER A 116 -4.98 10.87 14.57
N ARG A 117 -5.12 10.20 13.43
CA ARG A 117 -6.40 9.64 12.99
C ARG A 117 -6.73 8.31 13.65
N PHE A 118 -5.73 7.46 13.91
CA PHE A 118 -5.97 6.08 14.33
C PHE A 118 -5.35 5.74 15.68
N GLY A 119 -4.14 6.24 15.97
CA GLY A 119 -3.36 5.84 17.15
C GLY A 119 -3.37 4.33 17.39
N ARG A 120 -3.49 3.93 18.66
CA ARG A 120 -3.66 2.53 19.08
C ARG A 120 -5.13 2.13 19.27
N ASN A 121 -6.07 2.81 18.60
CA ASN A 121 -7.50 2.58 18.80
C ASN A 121 -7.97 1.30 18.13
N ASN A 122 -8.89 0.59 18.79
CA ASN A 122 -9.58 -0.57 18.22
C ASN A 122 -10.72 -0.13 17.29
N PRO A 123 -11.09 -0.94 16.28
CA PRO A 123 -12.24 -0.68 15.43
C PRO A 123 -13.54 -0.65 16.23
N ASP A 124 -14.45 0.25 15.86
CA ASP A 124 -15.79 0.34 16.44
C ASP A 124 -16.63 -0.90 16.03
N PRO A 125 -17.06 -1.75 17.00
CA PRO A 125 -17.81 -2.96 16.71
C PRO A 125 -19.25 -2.69 16.24
N SER A 126 -19.82 -1.51 16.55
CA SER A 126 -21.18 -1.12 16.16
C SER A 126 -21.28 -0.71 14.69
N LYS A 127 -20.17 -0.24 14.12
CA LYS A 127 -20.06 0.02 12.69
C LYS A 127 -19.73 -1.29 12.01
N VAL A 128 -20.75 -1.96 11.46
CA VAL A 128 -20.56 -3.15 10.62
C VAL A 128 -19.60 -2.78 9.48
N GLN A 129 -18.33 -3.10 9.67
CA GLN A 129 -17.35 -2.97 8.62
C GLN A 129 -17.66 -4.09 7.64
N THR A 130 -18.14 -3.73 6.46
CA THR A 130 -18.52 -4.60 5.33
C THR A 130 -17.33 -5.41 4.76
N ILE A 131 -16.32 -5.68 5.58
CA ILE A 131 -15.17 -6.52 5.31
C ILE A 131 -15.63 -7.98 5.50
N SER A 132 -16.42 -8.44 4.53
CA SER A 132 -16.95 -9.80 4.38
C SER A 132 -17.79 -10.30 5.55
N GLY A 133 -19.05 -10.64 5.28
CA GLY A 133 -19.97 -11.32 6.20
C GLY A 133 -19.55 -12.73 6.60
N ARG A 134 -18.28 -12.96 6.94
CA ARG A 134 -17.84 -14.15 7.64
C ARG A 134 -18.24 -13.98 9.09
N GLN A 135 -19.33 -14.64 9.46
CA GLN A 135 -19.56 -15.06 10.83
C GLN A 135 -18.30 -15.83 11.26
N ARG A 136 -17.37 -15.16 11.95
CA ARG A 136 -16.19 -15.82 12.50
C ARG A 136 -16.74 -16.82 13.51
N LEU A 137 -16.70 -18.10 13.16
CA LEU A 137 -17.07 -19.17 14.08
C LEU A 137 -16.21 -18.98 15.34
N ARG A 138 -16.85 -19.06 16.50
CA ARG A 138 -16.12 -18.95 17.77
C ARG A 138 -15.14 -20.13 17.82
N PRO A 139 -13.83 -19.88 17.99
CA PRO A 139 -12.86 -20.97 18.07
C PRO A 139 -13.24 -21.91 19.22
N SER A 140 -13.25 -23.20 18.92
CA SER A 140 -13.58 -24.27 19.87
C SER A 140 -12.39 -24.67 20.73
N THR A 141 -11.16 -24.36 20.28
CA THR A 141 -9.92 -24.68 21.00
C THR A 141 -8.95 -23.48 21.01
N PRO A 142 -8.02 -23.42 21.98
CA PRO A 142 -6.94 -22.42 21.98
C PRO A 142 -6.04 -22.47 20.73
N SER A 143 -5.79 -23.67 20.19
CA SER A 143 -5.02 -23.84 18.95
C SER A 143 -5.72 -23.22 17.75
N GLU A 144 -7.03 -23.41 17.64
CA GLU A 144 -7.87 -22.77 16.63
C GLU A 144 -7.87 -21.24 16.78
N ALA A 145 -7.96 -20.73 18.01
CA ALA A 145 -7.84 -19.30 18.29
C ALA A 145 -6.49 -18.72 17.83
N HIS A 146 -5.38 -19.38 18.13
CA HIS A 146 -4.05 -18.96 17.65
C HIS A 146 -3.92 -19.00 16.13
N PHE A 147 -4.47 -20.03 15.49
CA PHE A 147 -4.48 -20.13 14.03
C PHE A 147 -5.24 -18.96 13.38
N HIS A 148 -6.40 -18.57 13.96
CA HIS A 148 -7.15 -17.41 13.48
C HIS A 148 -6.43 -16.08 13.69
N ILE A 149 -5.78 -15.89 14.83
CA ILE A 149 -4.99 -14.68 15.12
C ILE A 149 -3.81 -14.59 14.13
N HIS A 150 -3.09 -15.69 13.93
CA HIS A 150 -1.93 -15.73 13.04
C HIS A 150 -2.30 -15.39 11.58
N ASN A 151 -3.44 -15.87 11.11
CA ASN A 151 -3.89 -15.67 9.73
C ASN A 151 -4.86 -14.49 9.56
N ASP A 152 -4.99 -13.61 10.56
CA ASP A 152 -5.93 -12.49 10.49
C ASP A 152 -5.59 -11.54 9.33
N GLY A 153 -6.56 -11.28 8.45
CA GLY A 153 -6.40 -10.46 7.24
C GLY A 153 -5.92 -11.22 6.01
N HIS A 154 -5.53 -12.49 6.15
CA HIS A 154 -5.22 -13.34 5.01
C HIS A 154 -6.53 -13.88 4.38
N ASN A 155 -6.83 -13.46 3.15
CA ASN A 155 -8.09 -13.77 2.46
C ASN A 155 -7.89 -14.64 1.21
N ILE A 156 -7.06 -15.68 1.29
CA ILE A 156 -6.96 -16.65 0.19
C ILE A 156 -8.04 -17.72 0.37
N LYS A 157 -8.95 -17.82 -0.60
CA LYS A 157 -9.82 -18.99 -0.77
C LYS A 157 -8.98 -20.15 -1.33
N ARG A 158 -8.06 -20.71 -0.55
CA ARG A 158 -7.48 -22.00 -0.92
C ARG A 158 -8.55 -23.06 -0.66
N ALA A 159 -8.95 -23.80 -1.68
CA ALA A 159 -9.40 -25.16 -1.43
C ALA A 159 -8.25 -25.86 -0.71
N SER A 160 -8.47 -26.35 0.50
CA SER A 160 -7.43 -26.92 1.34
C SER A 160 -6.84 -28.17 0.69
N ILE A 161 -5.82 -28.02 -0.14
CA ILE A 161 -5.05 -29.16 -0.63
C ILE A 161 -3.88 -29.35 0.35
N SER A 162 -4.02 -30.41 1.15
CA SER A 162 -3.01 -31.01 2.04
C SER A 162 -2.63 -30.28 3.35
N ARG A 163 -3.35 -30.63 4.41
CA ARG A 163 -2.71 -31.15 5.63
C ARG A 163 -3.38 -32.48 5.95
N GLN A 164 -3.05 -33.54 5.20
CA GLN A 164 -3.17 -34.86 5.79
C GLN A 164 -2.13 -34.92 6.90
N GLY A 165 -2.59 -35.16 8.13
CA GLY A 165 -1.75 -35.09 9.31
C GLY A 165 -0.53 -35.97 9.17
N SER A 166 0.65 -35.36 9.17
CA SER A 166 1.90 -36.05 9.46
C SER A 166 1.89 -36.44 10.94
N GLY A 167 1.10 -37.46 11.28
CA GLY A 167 1.16 -38.14 12.56
C GLY A 167 2.41 -39.01 12.58
N SER A 168 3.58 -38.42 12.84
CA SER A 168 4.74 -39.19 13.25
C SER A 168 4.48 -39.68 14.68
N SER A 169 4.04 -40.92 14.81
CA SER A 169 3.96 -41.63 16.09
C SER A 169 5.38 -41.86 16.62
N ILE A 170 5.89 -40.95 17.43
CA ILE A 170 7.07 -41.20 18.26
C ILE A 170 6.60 -42.08 19.42
N GLN A 171 6.95 -43.37 19.38
CA GLN A 171 6.79 -44.27 20.52
C GLN A 171 7.77 -43.84 21.61
N VAL A 172 7.25 -43.32 22.71
CA VAL A 172 8.04 -43.02 23.92
C VAL A 172 8.13 -44.29 24.74
N ALA A 173 9.32 -44.90 24.79
CA ALA A 173 9.64 -45.91 25.79
C ALA A 173 9.79 -45.24 27.16
N SER A 174 9.12 -45.81 28.16
CA SER A 174 9.13 -45.36 29.55
C SER A 174 10.43 -45.75 30.24
N SER A 175 11.19 -44.78 30.75
CA SER A 175 12.19 -45.01 31.80
C SER A 175 12.18 -43.84 32.80
N SER A 176 11.90 -44.18 34.06
CA SER A 176 11.84 -43.27 35.21
C SER A 176 13.23 -42.99 35.79
N SER A 177 13.58 -41.71 35.94
CA SER A 177 14.56 -41.25 36.93
C SER A 177 14.41 -39.75 37.19
N ALA A 178 14.20 -39.40 38.46
CA ALA A 178 14.06 -38.03 38.96
C ALA A 178 15.42 -37.35 39.18
N ALA A 179 15.54 -36.07 38.79
CA ALA A 179 16.58 -35.12 39.24
C ALA A 179 16.09 -33.66 39.04
N PRO A 180 16.57 -32.68 39.84
CA PRO A 180 15.87 -31.41 40.13
C PRO A 180 16.11 -30.31 39.06
N PRO A 181 15.27 -29.24 39.03
CA PRO A 181 15.40 -28.19 38.02
C PRO A 181 16.47 -27.17 38.42
N THR A 182 17.43 -26.95 37.53
CA THR A 182 18.30 -25.76 37.55
C THR A 182 17.68 -24.69 36.66
N ASP A 183 17.13 -23.65 37.28
CA ASP A 183 16.76 -22.39 36.65
C ASP A 183 18.00 -21.71 36.07
N VAL A 184 17.99 -21.44 34.76
CA VAL A 184 18.90 -20.47 34.15
C VAL A 184 18.05 -19.48 33.37
N ALA A 185 17.74 -18.35 34.02
CA ALA A 185 17.07 -17.21 33.42
C ALA A 185 18.06 -16.36 32.61
N ASP A 186 17.66 -15.92 31.42
CA ASP A 186 18.37 -14.93 30.61
C ASP A 186 18.27 -13.54 31.27
N PRO A 187 19.39 -12.91 31.67
CA PRO A 187 19.39 -11.65 32.42
C PRO A 187 19.10 -10.39 31.57
N GLN A 188 18.78 -10.49 30.27
CA GLN A 188 18.53 -9.32 29.42
C GLN A 188 17.11 -9.17 28.85
N PHE A 189 16.17 -10.06 29.18
CA PHE A 189 14.76 -9.90 28.79
C PHE A 189 13.88 -9.45 29.95
N HIS A 190 13.49 -8.17 29.95
CA HIS A 190 12.49 -7.65 30.89
C HIS A 190 11.12 -7.70 30.21
N GLY A 191 10.32 -8.70 30.58
CA GLY A 191 8.92 -8.80 30.15
C GLY A 191 8.08 -7.60 30.63
N PRO A 192 6.99 -7.23 29.93
CA PRO A 192 6.18 -6.10 30.33
C PRO A 192 5.32 -6.40 31.57
N GLN A 193 5.53 -5.63 32.65
CA GLN A 193 4.55 -5.36 33.73
C GLN A 193 4.20 -3.87 33.69
N LYS A 194 3.01 -3.34 34.00
CA LYS A 194 1.66 -3.81 34.33
C LYS A 194 0.75 -2.64 33.93
N SER A 195 -0.43 -2.85 33.35
CA SER A 195 -1.50 -1.84 33.41
C SER A 195 -2.31 -2.07 34.68
N THR A 196 -2.27 -1.10 35.57
CA THR A 196 -3.07 -1.03 36.80
C THR A 196 -4.54 -0.76 36.48
N SER A 197 -5.41 -1.71 36.82
CA SER A 197 -6.83 -1.43 37.09
C SER A 197 -7.23 -2.10 38.40
N THR A 198 -7.51 -1.27 39.39
CA THR A 198 -7.94 -1.56 40.76
C THR A 198 -9.39 -2.03 40.85
N GLY A 199 -9.64 -3.05 41.68
CA GLY A 199 -10.94 -3.46 42.26
C GLY A 199 -11.71 -4.52 41.44
N ASN A 200 -12.24 -5.62 41.97
CA ASN A 200 -12.53 -6.02 43.34
C ASN A 200 -12.59 -7.57 43.41
N GLY A 201 -12.27 -8.17 44.57
CA GLY A 201 -12.05 -9.61 44.71
C GLY A 201 -13.30 -10.50 44.69
N GLY A 202 -13.09 -11.77 44.32
CA GLY A 202 -14.06 -12.85 44.44
C GLY A 202 -13.51 -14.17 43.90
N LYS A 203 -13.27 -15.13 44.78
CA LYS A 203 -12.80 -16.50 44.52
C LYS A 203 -13.56 -17.18 43.38
N ASN A 204 -12.88 -17.86 42.45
CA ASN A 204 -13.31 -19.13 41.85
C ASN A 204 -12.17 -19.79 41.03
N GLY A 205 -12.16 -21.13 41.05
CA GLY A 205 -11.02 -21.97 40.72
C GLY A 205 -10.44 -21.83 39.32
N GLU A 206 -9.11 -21.89 39.26
CA GLU A 206 -8.31 -21.93 38.05
C GLU A 206 -8.64 -23.19 37.25
N SER A 207 -9.37 -23.02 36.15
CA SER A 207 -9.47 -24.03 35.11
C SER A 207 -8.21 -24.02 34.26
N LEU A 208 -7.51 -25.16 34.20
CA LEU A 208 -6.41 -25.42 33.25
C LEU A 208 -6.87 -25.42 31.78
N THR A 209 -8.16 -25.17 31.51
CA THR A 209 -8.73 -24.98 30.17
C THR A 209 -9.16 -23.54 29.88
N GLY A 210 -8.81 -22.57 30.73
CA GLY A 210 -8.89 -21.13 30.41
C GLY A 210 -10.26 -20.69 29.89
N GLY A 211 -11.32 -21.08 30.60
CA GLY A 211 -12.67 -20.58 30.36
C GLY A 211 -12.82 -19.15 30.89
N GLU A 212 -12.30 -18.17 30.16
CA GLU A 212 -12.84 -16.82 30.22
C GLU A 212 -13.80 -16.63 29.04
N THR A 213 -15.04 -16.24 29.34
CA THR A 213 -16.11 -15.92 28.40
C THR A 213 -15.84 -14.69 27.53
N THR A 214 -14.69 -14.05 27.69
CA THR A 214 -14.22 -12.91 26.92
C THR A 214 -13.37 -13.40 25.76
N LEU A 215 -13.81 -13.11 24.52
CA LEU A 215 -12.95 -13.22 23.35
C LEU A 215 -11.62 -12.52 23.68
N PRO A 216 -10.45 -13.13 23.37
CA PRO A 216 -9.17 -12.49 23.62
C PRO A 216 -9.19 -11.08 23.01
N ALA A 217 -8.63 -10.11 23.75
CA ALA A 217 -8.58 -8.71 23.32
C ALA A 217 -8.17 -8.67 21.84
N SER A 218 -9.01 -8.04 21.02
CA SER A 218 -8.79 -7.94 19.58
C SER A 218 -7.43 -7.31 19.32
N ASN A 219 -6.44 -8.10 18.86
CA ASN A 219 -5.11 -7.63 18.42
C ASN A 219 -5.18 -6.82 17.12
N TYR A 220 -6.37 -6.37 16.73
CA TYR A 220 -6.70 -5.75 15.47
C TYR A 220 -7.07 -4.28 15.69
N PHE A 221 -6.31 -3.41 15.03
CA PHE A 221 -6.39 -1.95 15.19
C PHE A 221 -7.22 -1.30 14.08
N SER A 222 -7.81 -0.14 14.40
CA SER A 222 -8.59 0.67 13.46
C SER A 222 -7.81 1.06 12.20
N ALA A 223 -6.49 1.28 12.31
CA ALA A 223 -5.61 1.52 11.17
C ALA A 223 -5.55 0.32 10.20
N GLN A 224 -5.43 -0.91 10.70
CA GLN A 224 -5.42 -2.12 9.89
C GLN A 224 -6.76 -2.31 9.18
N SER A 225 -7.87 -2.08 9.89
CA SER A 225 -9.20 -2.09 9.30
C SER A 225 -9.35 -1.10 8.15
N TYR A 226 -8.90 0.13 8.38
CA TYR A 226 -8.98 1.18 7.37
C TYR A 226 -8.20 0.79 6.11
N LEU A 227 -6.97 0.28 6.25
CA LEU A 227 -6.16 -0.17 5.13
C LEU A 227 -6.84 -1.30 4.35
N ARG A 228 -7.35 -2.33 5.02
CA ARG A 228 -8.07 -3.46 4.41
C ARG A 228 -9.34 -3.01 3.68
N TYR A 229 -10.09 -2.08 4.27
CA TYR A 229 -11.28 -1.50 3.64
C TYR A 229 -10.92 -0.74 2.36
N GLN A 230 -9.88 0.12 2.40
CA GLN A 230 -9.44 0.85 1.21
C GLN A 230 -8.91 -0.08 0.11
N ALA A 231 -8.17 -1.12 0.48
CA ALA A 231 -7.71 -2.16 -0.43
C ALA A 231 -8.90 -2.85 -1.13
N THR A 232 -9.86 -3.36 -0.36
CA THR A 232 -11.06 -4.03 -0.89
C THR A 232 -11.86 -3.12 -1.82
N LYS A 233 -12.01 -1.84 -1.45
CA LYS A 233 -12.72 -0.85 -2.27
C LYS A 233 -11.99 -0.53 -3.58
N PHE A 234 -10.66 -0.63 -3.60
CA PHE A 234 -9.85 -0.38 -4.78
C PHE A 234 -9.86 -1.57 -5.74
N VAL A 235 -9.63 -2.78 -5.23
CA VAL A 235 -9.61 -4.02 -6.02
C VAL A 235 -10.91 -4.23 -6.81
N LYS A 236 -12.07 -3.85 -6.25
CA LYS A 236 -13.36 -3.94 -6.94
C LYS A 236 -13.48 -3.05 -8.20
N ARG A 237 -12.56 -2.10 -8.39
CA ARG A 237 -12.69 -1.02 -9.39
C ARG A 237 -11.41 -0.80 -10.19
N PHE A 238 -10.42 -1.68 -10.04
CA PHE A 238 -9.14 -1.52 -10.69
C PHE A 238 -8.54 -2.86 -11.09
N ASP A 239 -7.90 -2.88 -12.25
CA ASP A 239 -7.28 -4.07 -12.83
C ASP A 239 -5.79 -4.13 -12.48
N SER A 240 -5.28 -5.34 -12.23
CA SER A 240 -3.90 -5.54 -11.78
C SER A 240 -2.88 -5.33 -12.89
N ASN A 241 -3.18 -5.76 -14.11
CA ASN A 241 -2.34 -5.52 -15.28
C ASN A 241 -2.27 -4.02 -15.62
N CYS A 242 -3.40 -3.30 -15.52
CA CYS A 242 -3.43 -1.85 -15.63
C CYS A 242 -2.55 -1.18 -14.55
N TYR A 243 -2.60 -1.67 -13.30
CA TYR A 243 -1.76 -1.15 -12.22
C TYR A 243 -0.27 -1.32 -12.52
N ILE A 244 0.12 -2.50 -12.97
CA ILE A 244 1.50 -2.80 -13.38
C ILE A 244 1.92 -1.90 -14.54
N ALA A 245 1.09 -1.77 -15.58
CA ALA A 245 1.38 -0.95 -16.75
C ALA A 245 1.54 0.53 -16.38
N MET A 246 0.63 1.08 -15.57
CA MET A 246 0.70 2.47 -15.12
C MET A 246 1.93 2.72 -14.25
N THR A 247 2.23 1.85 -13.28
CA THR A 247 3.42 2.05 -12.43
C THR A 247 4.73 1.93 -13.23
N ARG A 248 4.81 1.05 -14.23
CA ARG A 248 5.95 1.01 -15.15
C ARG A 248 6.07 2.27 -16.02
N LYS A 249 4.95 2.87 -16.42
CA LYS A 249 4.94 4.14 -17.14
C LYS A 249 5.57 5.26 -16.32
N LEU A 250 5.27 5.35 -15.02
CA LEU A 250 5.94 6.33 -14.13
C LEU A 250 7.46 6.17 -14.20
N ASP A 251 7.98 4.94 -14.21
CA ASP A 251 9.42 4.66 -14.25
C ASP A 251 10.11 5.16 -15.53
N THR A 252 9.35 5.48 -16.59
CA THR A 252 9.88 6.04 -17.84
C THR A 252 10.01 7.57 -17.84
N HIS A 253 9.50 8.23 -16.79
CA HIS A 253 9.40 9.68 -16.71
C HIS A 253 10.77 10.32 -16.44
N ASP A 254 11.21 11.12 -17.38
CA ASP A 254 12.40 11.96 -17.30
C ASP A 254 12.27 13.08 -18.35
N VAL A 255 12.12 14.32 -17.91
CA VAL A 255 11.97 15.44 -18.83
C VAL A 255 13.24 15.75 -19.63
N SER A 256 14.44 15.42 -19.13
CA SER A 256 15.70 15.71 -19.84
C SER A 256 16.05 14.64 -20.89
N ARG A 257 15.53 13.41 -20.74
CA ARG A 257 15.86 12.28 -21.63
C ARG A 257 15.65 12.64 -23.10
N GLY A 258 16.73 12.60 -23.88
CA GLY A 258 16.69 12.91 -25.31
C GLY A 258 16.41 14.39 -25.63
N ARG A 259 16.56 15.29 -24.65
CA ARG A 259 16.42 16.75 -24.82
C ARG A 259 17.69 17.49 -24.41
N THR A 260 18.18 17.25 -23.19
CA THR A 260 19.29 18.01 -22.57
C THR A 260 20.18 17.09 -21.73
N GLY A 261 21.32 17.63 -21.23
CA GLY A 261 22.24 16.88 -20.37
C GLY A 261 21.79 16.82 -18.91
N THR A 262 21.04 17.82 -18.45
CA THR A 262 20.58 17.92 -17.07
C THR A 262 19.08 18.24 -16.97
N ILE A 263 18.48 17.97 -15.81
CA ILE A 263 17.08 18.32 -15.51
C ILE A 263 16.88 19.83 -15.52
N GLY A 264 17.80 20.61 -14.93
CA GLY A 264 17.71 22.06 -14.90
C GLY A 264 17.71 22.68 -16.29
N GLU A 265 18.56 22.19 -17.21
CA GLU A 265 18.54 22.61 -18.62
C GLU A 265 17.21 22.28 -19.30
N ALA A 266 16.61 21.11 -19.02
CA ALA A 266 15.34 20.71 -19.61
C ALA A 266 14.20 21.63 -19.15
N LEU A 267 14.11 21.86 -17.84
CA LEU A 267 13.11 22.76 -17.24
C LEU A 267 13.25 24.19 -17.75
N ALA A 268 14.48 24.67 -17.98
CA ALA A 268 14.74 26.00 -18.52
C ALA A 268 14.29 26.21 -19.99
N LEU A 269 13.86 25.15 -20.68
CA LEU A 269 13.22 25.21 -22.00
C LEU A 269 11.70 25.47 -21.92
N ILE A 270 11.11 25.32 -20.73
CA ILE A 270 9.69 25.63 -20.52
C ILE A 270 9.54 27.15 -20.45
N GLU A 271 8.79 27.72 -21.40
CA GLU A 271 8.58 29.17 -21.55
C GLU A 271 7.21 29.64 -21.02
N GLN A 272 6.36 28.70 -20.60
CA GLN A 272 5.02 28.98 -20.15
C GLN A 272 5.02 29.56 -18.73
N PRO A 273 4.18 30.57 -18.44
CA PRO A 273 3.83 30.92 -17.06
C PRO A 273 3.44 29.67 -16.26
N THR A 274 4.13 29.47 -15.14
CA THR A 274 4.07 28.23 -14.37
C THR A 274 3.75 28.51 -12.91
N LEU A 275 2.72 27.84 -12.38
CA LEU A 275 2.43 27.80 -10.95
C LEU A 275 2.78 26.40 -10.42
N VAL A 276 3.83 26.30 -9.63
CA VAL A 276 4.22 25.03 -8.98
C VAL A 276 3.58 24.94 -7.61
N LEU A 277 2.89 23.82 -7.34
CA LEU A 277 2.26 23.58 -6.04
C LEU A 277 2.89 22.34 -5.38
N GLY A 278 3.46 22.52 -4.19
CA GLY A 278 4.01 21.44 -3.38
C GLY A 278 3.22 21.20 -2.09
N ILE A 279 3.44 20.04 -1.49
CA ILE A 279 2.91 19.69 -0.16
C ILE A 279 4.11 19.39 0.72
N GLU A 280 4.31 20.19 1.78
CA GLU A 280 5.50 20.09 2.65
C GLU A 280 5.67 18.69 3.28
N SER A 281 4.56 18.00 3.53
CA SER A 281 4.54 16.68 4.14
C SER A 281 4.50 15.51 3.15
N ASP A 282 4.68 15.77 1.85
CA ASP A 282 4.74 14.73 0.83
C ASP A 282 6.04 13.93 0.94
N GLY A 283 5.90 12.62 1.13
CA GLY A 283 7.01 11.70 1.27
C GLY A 283 7.37 10.95 -0.03
N LEU A 284 6.64 11.20 -1.12
CA LEU A 284 6.85 10.55 -2.42
C LEU A 284 7.37 11.53 -3.47
N PHE A 285 6.74 12.70 -3.58
CA PHE A 285 7.16 13.82 -4.42
C PHE A 285 7.49 15.00 -3.50
N THR A 286 8.75 15.05 -3.08
CA THR A 286 9.21 15.90 -1.99
C THR A 286 9.07 17.39 -2.32
N ILE A 287 9.01 18.25 -1.29
CA ILE A 287 8.96 19.70 -1.49
C ILE A 287 10.17 20.23 -2.28
N ALA A 288 11.35 19.64 -2.06
CA ALA A 288 12.58 20.00 -2.75
C ALA A 288 12.50 19.75 -4.27
N GLU A 289 11.80 18.70 -4.71
CA GLU A 289 11.56 18.46 -6.15
C GLU A 289 10.64 19.55 -6.74
N GLN A 290 9.75 20.13 -5.94
CA GLN A 290 8.87 21.21 -6.41
C GLN A 290 9.62 22.54 -6.47
N GLU A 291 10.50 22.79 -5.50
CA GLU A 291 11.43 23.92 -5.51
C GLU A 291 12.38 23.83 -6.72
N GLU A 292 12.89 22.64 -7.07
CA GLU A 292 13.72 22.43 -8.26
C GLU A 292 12.97 22.83 -9.55
N ILE A 293 11.71 22.39 -9.70
CA ILE A 293 10.87 22.79 -10.84
C ILE A 293 10.71 24.31 -10.87
N ALA A 294 10.30 24.90 -9.74
CA ALA A 294 10.05 26.34 -9.66
C ALA A 294 11.30 27.19 -9.91
N GLN A 295 12.48 26.69 -9.53
CA GLN A 295 13.76 27.40 -9.70
C GLN A 295 14.22 27.46 -11.16
N HIS A 296 13.95 26.40 -11.94
CA HIS A 296 14.53 26.27 -13.29
C HIS A 296 13.56 26.62 -14.42
N VAL A 297 12.25 26.54 -14.19
CA VAL A 297 11.27 27.02 -15.17
C VAL A 297 11.34 28.56 -15.26
N LYS A 298 11.29 29.09 -16.48
CA LYS A 298 11.46 30.53 -16.76
C LYS A 298 10.14 31.30 -16.82
#